data_AF-A0A520HBI4-F1
#
_entry.id   AF-A0A520HBI4-F1
#
_cell.length_a   1.000
_cell.length_b   1.000
_cell.length_c   1.000
_cell.angle_alpha   90.00
_cell.angle_beta   90.00
_cell.angle_gamma   90.00
#
_symmetry.space_group_name_H-M   'P 1'
#
loop_
_entity.id
_entity.type
_entity.pdbx_description
1 polymer ?
#
loop_
_entity_poly.entity_id
_entity_poly.type
_entity_poly.pdbx_seq_one_letter_code
_entity_poly.pdbx_strand_id
1 'polypeptide(L)'
;EINTLQGNLNWFRAGVKSFASAYFTPEELNILLPVIDETNSDSGCLDNVVELLLHAGRSLPHVLMMLIPEAWDGNDDMDELKQHFYKFHATLMEPWDGPAAVSFTDGNLIGATLDRNGLRPQRYAITEDDIVIMASEAGALALDQSKIIEKGRLTPGKMFVVDMEQGRIISDTEIKQQVCGSKPYGEWINKYQIKLEELPEPRVVFSGLSEESIFRYQQVFGYSREDIDLVLKPMAVEGKEAIGSMGTDIPLAVLSQKPQHLSSYFKQLFAQVTNPPIDPIREKVVMSLAGFMGANGNLLEEAAMQCHCVGIKHPILTNTELEKLRSIDTGVFQSKTLQTYFRADGKPGSLAKGIERLCRYAVDAVEDGFQVIILSDRALDSEHAAMPS
;
A
#
# COMPACT_ATOMS: atom_id res chain seq x y z
N GLU A 1 -11.88 10.43 7.66
CA GLU A 1 -12.22 9.92 6.32
C GLU A 1 -11.03 9.15 5.81
N ILE A 2 -11.20 7.84 5.61
CA ILE A 2 -10.15 6.97 5.11
C ILE A 2 -10.29 6.87 3.59
N ASN A 3 -9.39 7.53 2.84
CA ASN A 3 -9.48 7.60 1.38
C ASN A 3 -8.93 6.34 0.68
N THR A 4 -8.21 5.48 1.39
CA THR A 4 -7.70 4.18 0.89
C THR A 4 -8.61 3.00 1.19
N LEU A 5 -9.81 3.22 1.74
CA LEU A 5 -10.68 2.18 2.31
C LEU A 5 -10.85 0.96 1.40
N GLN A 6 -11.25 1.14 0.13
CA GLN A 6 -11.51 0.01 -0.78
C GLN A 6 -10.27 -0.88 -0.96
N GLY A 7 -9.07 -0.30 -1.02
CA GLY A 7 -7.81 -1.04 -1.09
C GLY A 7 -7.56 -1.82 0.19
N ASN A 8 -7.70 -1.17 1.35
CA ASN A 8 -7.50 -1.79 2.66
C ASN A 8 -8.45 -2.98 2.88
N LEU A 9 -9.73 -2.82 2.51
CA LEU A 9 -10.73 -3.89 2.62
C LEU A 9 -10.41 -5.08 1.72
N ASN A 10 -9.96 -4.82 0.49
CA ASN A 10 -9.58 -5.87 -0.45
C ASN A 10 -8.35 -6.65 0.04
N TRP A 11 -7.34 -5.95 0.57
CA TRP A 11 -6.15 -6.58 1.16
C TRP A 11 -6.50 -7.42 2.38
N PHE A 12 -7.31 -6.88 3.28
CA PHE A 12 -7.80 -7.62 4.44
C PHE A 12 -8.49 -8.92 4.01
N ARG A 13 -9.42 -8.85 3.05
CA ARG A 13 -10.16 -10.01 2.52
C ARG A 13 -9.25 -11.06 1.88
N ALA A 14 -8.23 -10.62 1.15
CA ALA A 14 -7.26 -11.51 0.55
C ALA A 14 -6.48 -12.32 1.60
N GLY A 15 -6.21 -11.71 2.76
CA GLY A 15 -5.50 -12.33 3.88
C GLY A 15 -6.35 -13.21 4.81
N VAL A 16 -7.68 -13.08 4.86
CA VAL A 16 -8.54 -13.75 5.86
C VAL A 16 -8.24 -15.26 6.01
N LYS A 17 -7.98 -15.97 4.92
CA LYS A 17 -7.72 -17.43 4.95
C LYS A 17 -6.36 -17.80 5.51
N SER A 18 -5.40 -16.88 5.57
CA SER A 18 -4.06 -17.10 6.12
C SER A 18 -3.96 -16.72 7.60
N PHE A 19 -5.02 -16.18 8.19
CA PHE A 19 -5.00 -15.71 9.57
C PHE A 19 -4.95 -16.87 10.56
N ALA A 20 -3.97 -16.78 11.45
CA ALA A 20 -3.79 -17.70 12.56
C ALA A 20 -3.29 -16.89 13.77
N SER A 21 -3.61 -17.30 14.99
CA SER A 21 -3.13 -16.58 16.17
C SER A 21 -2.98 -17.55 17.32
N ALA A 22 -1.96 -17.33 18.15
CA ALA A 22 -1.86 -18.01 19.44
C ALA A 22 -3.00 -17.66 20.43
N TYR A 23 -3.72 -16.56 20.20
CA TYR A 23 -4.78 -16.05 21.08
C TYR A 23 -6.17 -16.55 20.70
N PHE A 24 -6.34 -17.10 19.50
CA PHE A 24 -7.61 -17.59 19.00
C PHE A 24 -7.46 -19.01 18.45
N THR A 25 -8.40 -19.88 18.79
CA THR A 25 -8.53 -21.17 18.14
C THR A 25 -8.99 -21.00 16.68
N PRO A 26 -8.70 -21.98 15.79
CA PRO A 26 -9.23 -21.96 14.43
C PRO A 26 -10.76 -21.86 14.38
N GLU A 27 -11.45 -22.48 15.35
CA GLU A 27 -12.90 -22.40 15.48
C GLU A 27 -13.38 -20.99 15.83
N GLU A 28 -12.71 -20.31 16.76
CA GLU A 28 -13.01 -18.91 17.12
C GLU A 28 -12.77 -17.97 15.94
N LEU A 29 -11.64 -18.12 15.23
CA LEU A 29 -11.36 -17.30 14.04
C LEU A 29 -12.41 -17.51 12.95
N ASN A 30 -12.90 -18.74 12.75
CA ASN A 30 -13.98 -19.02 11.79
C ASN A 30 -15.32 -18.39 12.17
N ILE A 31 -15.57 -18.15 13.47
CA ILE A 31 -16.76 -17.45 13.95
C ILE A 31 -16.61 -15.93 13.76
N LEU A 32 -15.41 -15.39 14.03
CA LEU A 32 -15.14 -13.96 14.00
C LEU A 32 -14.93 -13.41 12.57
N LEU A 33 -14.31 -14.19 11.69
CA LEU A 33 -13.91 -13.71 10.36
C LEU A 33 -15.01 -13.90 9.30
N PRO A 34 -15.18 -12.92 8.39
CA PRO A 34 -14.51 -11.62 8.35
C PRO A 34 -15.11 -10.64 9.37
N VAL A 35 -14.26 -9.91 10.11
CA VAL A 35 -14.71 -8.89 11.08
C VAL A 35 -15.26 -7.62 10.42
N ILE A 36 -15.13 -7.47 9.11
CA ILE A 36 -15.51 -6.26 8.38
C ILE A 36 -16.97 -6.38 7.90
N ASP A 37 -17.81 -5.47 8.37
CA ASP A 37 -19.19 -5.29 7.87
C ASP A 37 -19.19 -4.25 6.73
N GLU A 38 -19.72 -4.60 5.57
CA GLU A 38 -19.80 -3.71 4.40
C GLU A 38 -20.79 -2.54 4.59
N THR A 39 -21.65 -2.63 5.60
CA THR A 39 -22.59 -1.55 5.95
C THR A 39 -21.99 -0.53 6.91
N ASN A 40 -20.82 -0.81 7.50
CA ASN A 40 -20.15 0.10 8.40
C ASN A 40 -19.53 1.30 7.68
N SER A 41 -19.36 2.39 8.44
CA SER A 41 -18.56 3.52 8.00
C SER A 41 -17.08 3.13 7.88
N ASP A 42 -16.30 3.98 7.21
CA ASP A 42 -14.85 3.86 7.12
C ASP A 42 -14.18 3.70 8.51
N SER A 43 -14.65 4.46 9.48
CA SER A 43 -14.16 4.47 10.87
C SER A 43 -14.59 3.22 11.62
N GLY A 44 -15.79 2.69 11.36
CA GLY A 44 -16.23 1.41 11.92
C GLY A 44 -15.43 0.23 11.36
N CYS A 45 -15.10 0.26 10.07
CA CYS A 45 -14.20 -0.73 9.47
C CYS A 45 -12.78 -0.68 10.08
N LEU A 46 -12.26 0.52 10.34
CA LEU A 46 -10.98 0.69 11.03
C LEU A 46 -11.03 0.12 12.45
N ASP A 47 -12.09 0.43 13.20
CA ASP A 47 -12.30 -0.07 14.58
C ASP A 47 -12.31 -1.60 14.64
N ASN A 48 -13.06 -2.25 13.75
CA ASN A 48 -13.11 -3.73 13.67
C ASN A 48 -11.72 -4.35 13.45
N VAL A 49 -10.89 -3.73 12.61
CA VAL A 49 -9.52 -4.20 12.35
C VAL A 49 -8.62 -3.92 13.55
N VAL A 50 -8.75 -2.76 14.19
CA VAL A 50 -8.01 -2.41 15.42
C VAL A 50 -8.31 -3.41 16.53
N GLU A 51 -9.58 -3.70 16.78
CA GLU A 51 -10.04 -4.62 17.81
C GLU A 51 -9.51 -6.04 17.58
N LEU A 52 -9.59 -6.54 16.33
CA LEU A 52 -9.04 -7.84 15.97
C LEU A 52 -7.53 -7.94 16.28
N LEU A 53 -6.76 -6.90 15.93
CA LEU A 53 -5.31 -6.90 16.10
C LEU A 53 -4.90 -6.73 17.57
N LEU A 54 -5.67 -5.95 18.34
CA LEU A 54 -5.51 -5.80 19.78
C LEU A 54 -5.70 -7.15 20.48
N HIS A 55 -6.81 -7.85 20.18
CA HIS A 55 -7.08 -9.16 20.77
C HIS A 55 -6.18 -10.28 20.24
N ALA A 56 -5.52 -10.09 19.09
CA ALA A 56 -4.46 -10.97 18.60
C ALA A 56 -3.11 -10.77 19.33
N GLY A 57 -3.03 -9.90 20.35
CA GLY A 57 -1.90 -9.79 21.27
C GLY A 57 -1.02 -8.55 21.11
N ARG A 58 -1.38 -7.62 20.22
CA ARG A 58 -0.63 -6.37 20.04
C ARG A 58 -1.16 -5.27 20.95
N SER A 59 -0.28 -4.39 21.43
CA SER A 59 -0.73 -3.20 22.17
C SER A 59 -1.43 -2.21 21.24
N LEU A 60 -2.35 -1.41 21.77
CA LEU A 60 -3.10 -0.44 20.98
C LEU A 60 -2.18 0.58 20.25
N PRO A 61 -1.10 1.10 20.87
CA PRO A 61 -0.12 1.91 20.15
C PRO A 61 0.58 1.16 18.99
N HIS A 62 0.89 -0.12 19.15
CA HIS A 62 1.47 -0.94 18.07
C HIS A 62 0.50 -1.03 16.89
N VAL A 63 -0.75 -1.39 17.16
CA VAL A 63 -1.80 -1.52 16.14
C VAL A 63 -1.96 -0.22 15.37
N LEU A 64 -2.03 0.92 16.05
CA LEU A 64 -2.19 2.22 15.40
C LEU A 64 -0.94 2.65 14.63
N MET A 65 0.26 2.35 15.12
CA MET A 65 1.49 2.56 14.36
C MET A 65 1.56 1.69 13.10
N MET A 66 0.94 0.51 13.10
CA MET A 66 0.86 -0.36 11.92
C MET A 66 -0.18 0.14 10.91
N LEU A 67 -1.38 0.54 11.37
CA LEU A 67 -2.48 0.95 10.49
C LEU A 67 -2.33 2.40 9.99
N ILE A 68 -1.83 3.30 10.83
CA ILE A 68 -1.63 4.74 10.55
C ILE A 68 -0.14 5.09 10.77
N PRO A 69 0.78 4.53 9.95
CA PRO A 69 2.20 4.72 10.14
C PRO A 69 2.65 6.14 9.78
N GLU A 70 3.69 6.61 10.48
CA GLU A 70 4.45 7.81 10.10
C GLU A 70 5.02 7.70 8.68
N ALA A 71 5.28 8.85 8.05
CA ALA A 71 6.08 8.91 6.83
C ALA A 71 7.53 8.49 7.15
N TRP A 72 7.87 7.25 6.80
CA TRP A 72 9.16 6.63 7.10
C TRP A 72 10.06 6.47 5.88
N ASP A 73 9.49 6.26 4.70
CA ASP A 73 10.27 6.03 3.49
C ASP A 73 10.95 7.32 3.03
N GLY A 74 12.28 7.28 2.83
CA GLY A 74 13.09 8.43 2.49
C GLY A 74 13.31 9.45 3.62
N ASN A 75 13.00 9.10 4.87
CA ASN A 75 13.23 9.96 6.03
C ASN A 75 14.54 9.63 6.76
N ASP A 76 15.65 10.22 6.31
CA ASP A 76 16.99 9.96 6.84
C ASP A 76 17.18 10.40 8.32
N ASP A 77 16.31 11.29 8.83
CA ASP A 77 16.35 11.78 10.21
C ASP A 77 15.61 10.86 11.21
N MET A 78 14.91 9.82 10.71
CA MET A 78 14.17 8.89 11.55
C MET A 78 15.10 7.87 12.23
N ASP A 79 14.87 7.62 13.52
CA ASP A 79 15.57 6.57 14.28
C ASP A 79 15.49 5.19 13.58
N GLU A 80 16.61 4.46 13.55
CA GLU A 80 16.73 3.19 12.81
C GLU A 80 15.75 2.12 13.32
N LEU A 81 15.50 2.01 14.62
CA LEU A 81 14.53 1.02 15.14
C LEU A 81 13.14 1.33 14.62
N LYS A 82 12.80 2.62 14.56
CA LYS A 82 11.51 3.08 14.02
C LYS A 82 11.39 2.83 12.52
N GLN A 83 12.43 3.12 11.76
CA GLN A 83 12.47 2.81 10.32
C GLN A 83 12.28 1.30 10.07
N HIS A 84 12.98 0.46 10.83
CA HIS A 84 12.86 -1.00 10.72
C HIS A 84 11.46 -1.49 11.08
N PHE A 85 10.85 -0.95 12.15
CA PHE A 85 9.48 -1.27 12.52
C PHE A 85 8.50 -0.96 11.38
N TYR A 86 8.52 0.26 10.85
CA TYR A 86 7.56 0.64 9.80
C TYR A 86 7.81 -0.09 8.50
N LYS A 87 9.08 -0.30 8.11
CA LYS A 87 9.42 -1.07 6.92
C LYS A 87 8.96 -2.52 7.00
N PHE A 88 9.06 -3.15 8.17
CA PHE A 88 8.54 -4.51 8.39
C PHE A 88 7.01 -4.53 8.25
N HIS A 89 6.31 -3.60 8.91
CA HIS A 89 4.85 -3.57 8.88
C HIS A 89 4.28 -3.18 7.51
N ALA A 90 5.01 -2.39 6.72
CA ALA A 90 4.66 -2.08 5.35
C ALA A 90 4.66 -3.31 4.42
N THR A 91 5.30 -4.43 4.80
CA THR A 91 5.18 -5.69 4.07
C THR A 91 3.93 -6.48 4.44
N LEU A 92 3.23 -6.10 5.51
CA LEU A 92 2.08 -6.83 6.05
C LEU A 92 0.75 -6.12 5.79
N MET A 93 0.76 -4.79 5.88
CA MET A 93 -0.45 -3.99 5.86
C MET A 93 -0.18 -2.67 5.16
N GLU A 94 -1.07 -2.32 4.23
CA GLU A 94 -1.08 -1.01 3.61
C GLU A 94 -1.67 0.04 4.56
N PRO A 95 -1.18 1.30 4.52
CA PRO A 95 -1.67 2.36 5.39
C PRO A 95 -3.17 2.66 5.20
N TRP A 96 -3.87 2.81 6.31
CA TRP A 96 -5.21 3.37 6.38
C TRP A 96 -5.12 4.90 6.35
N ASP A 97 -4.97 5.43 5.14
CA ASP A 97 -4.65 6.83 4.91
C ASP A 97 -5.90 7.71 4.70
N GLY A 98 -5.71 9.00 4.88
CA GLY A 98 -6.73 10.03 4.83
C GLY A 98 -6.74 10.91 6.08
N PRO A 99 -7.46 12.05 6.07
CA PRO A 99 -7.51 12.94 7.22
C PRO A 99 -8.12 12.25 8.44
N ALA A 100 -7.30 12.04 9.47
CA ALA A 100 -7.69 11.31 10.67
C ALA A 100 -7.08 11.93 11.93
N ALA A 101 -7.95 12.16 12.92
CA ALA A 101 -7.57 12.33 14.31
C ALA A 101 -8.31 11.23 15.08
N VAL A 102 -7.55 10.25 15.56
CA VAL A 102 -8.11 9.03 16.17
C VAL A 102 -7.87 9.12 17.67
N SER A 103 -8.95 9.15 18.44
CA SER A 103 -8.91 8.92 19.88
C SER A 103 -9.24 7.45 20.15
N PHE A 104 -8.52 6.83 21.06
CA PHE A 104 -8.58 5.39 21.27
C PHE A 104 -8.44 5.04 22.75
N THR A 105 -8.98 3.87 23.13
CA THR A 105 -8.82 3.32 24.47
C THR A 105 -9.03 1.80 24.45
N ASP A 106 -8.33 1.09 25.33
CA ASP A 106 -8.56 -0.33 25.63
C ASP A 106 -9.12 -0.53 27.05
N GLY A 107 -9.55 0.56 27.71
CA GLY A 107 -10.01 0.59 29.10
C GLY A 107 -8.91 0.92 30.11
N ASN A 108 -7.65 0.61 29.81
CA ASN A 108 -6.50 0.90 30.68
C ASN A 108 -5.65 2.07 30.16
N LEU A 109 -5.50 2.15 28.84
CA LEU A 109 -4.87 3.24 28.12
C LEU A 109 -5.95 4.11 27.49
N ILE A 110 -5.74 5.42 27.48
CA ILE A 110 -6.50 6.37 26.67
C ILE A 110 -5.53 7.26 25.91
N GLY A 111 -5.77 7.47 24.63
CA GLY A 111 -4.85 8.26 23.83
C GLY A 111 -5.44 8.80 22.55
N ALA A 112 -4.60 9.51 21.82
CA ALA A 112 -4.90 9.94 20.47
C ALA A 112 -3.67 9.92 19.56
N THR A 113 -3.92 9.73 18.27
CA THR A 113 -2.94 9.83 17.19
C THR A 113 -3.52 10.63 16.02
N LEU A 114 -2.63 11.14 15.16
CA LEU A 114 -3.00 11.80 13.90
C LEU A 114 -2.55 10.95 12.72
N ASP A 115 -3.17 11.19 11.57
CA ASP A 115 -2.66 10.75 10.28
C ASP A 115 -1.24 11.30 10.02
N ARG A 116 -0.54 10.69 9.06
CA ARG A 116 0.84 11.02 8.72
C ARG A 116 1.08 12.48 8.31
N ASN A 117 0.04 13.16 7.85
CA ASN A 117 0.08 14.55 7.40
C ASN A 117 -0.49 15.52 8.45
N GLY A 118 -1.15 14.99 9.49
CA GLY A 118 -1.83 15.76 10.53
C GLY A 118 -2.89 16.69 9.97
N LEU A 119 -3.72 16.17 9.06
CA LEU A 119 -4.75 16.94 8.34
C LEU A 119 -5.95 17.31 9.23
N ARG A 120 -6.03 16.77 10.44
CA ARG A 120 -7.07 17.08 11.43
C ARG A 120 -6.45 17.73 12.68
N PRO A 121 -7.08 18.78 13.23
CA PRO A 121 -6.59 19.43 14.43
C PRO A 121 -6.92 18.59 15.66
N GLN A 122 -5.96 18.51 16.59
CA GLN A 122 -6.15 17.91 17.90
C GLN A 122 -5.35 18.75 18.92
N ARG A 123 -6.05 19.32 19.90
CA ARG A 123 -5.51 20.20 20.95
C ARG A 123 -5.72 19.56 22.31
N TYR A 124 -4.78 19.75 23.22
CA TYR A 124 -4.91 19.27 24.59
C TYR A 124 -4.55 20.34 25.62
N ALA A 125 -5.11 20.18 26.82
CA ALA A 125 -4.77 20.94 28.01
C ALA A 125 -4.62 19.98 29.20
N ILE A 126 -3.62 20.24 30.04
CA ILE A 126 -3.34 19.49 31.27
C ILE A 126 -3.50 20.45 32.44
N THR A 127 -4.26 20.05 33.45
CA THR A 127 -4.50 20.86 34.66
C THR A 127 -3.69 20.35 35.86
N GLU A 128 -3.54 21.18 36.88
CA GLU A 128 -2.91 20.82 38.17
C GLU A 128 -3.64 19.73 38.96
N ASP A 129 -4.93 19.53 38.69
CA ASP A 129 -5.75 18.45 39.27
C ASP A 129 -5.62 17.12 38.49
N ASP A 130 -4.54 16.94 37.72
CA ASP A 130 -4.25 15.75 36.87
C ASP A 130 -5.33 15.41 35.82
N ILE A 131 -6.12 16.40 35.40
CA ILE A 131 -7.10 16.26 34.32
C ILE A 131 -6.44 16.55 32.98
N VAL A 132 -6.56 15.60 32.05
CA VAL A 132 -6.21 15.78 30.64
C VAL A 132 -7.49 15.99 29.83
N ILE A 133 -7.58 17.11 29.13
CA ILE A 133 -8.67 17.39 28.18
C ILE A 133 -8.08 17.44 26.77
N MET A 134 -8.66 16.68 25.85
CA MET A 134 -8.33 16.72 24.43
C MET A 134 -9.57 16.96 23.58
N ALA A 135 -9.46 17.85 22.60
CA ALA A 135 -10.54 18.20 21.69
C ALA A 135 -9.97 18.63 20.32
N SER A 136 -10.82 18.63 19.29
CA SER A 136 -10.45 19.15 17.96
C SER A 136 -10.10 20.65 17.98
N GLU A 137 -10.71 21.40 18.89
CA GLU A 137 -10.55 22.85 19.00
C GLU A 137 -10.16 23.27 20.43
N ALA A 138 -9.26 24.26 20.51
CA ALA A 138 -8.95 24.89 21.78
C ALA A 138 -10.13 25.78 22.20
N GLY A 139 -10.73 25.51 23.36
CA GLY A 139 -11.89 26.24 23.86
C GLY A 139 -13.23 25.50 23.75
N ALA A 140 -13.22 24.24 23.31
CA ALA A 140 -14.41 23.38 23.32
C ALA A 140 -15.04 23.23 24.72
N LEU A 141 -14.23 23.37 25.77
CA LEU A 141 -14.66 23.39 27.17
C LEU A 141 -14.13 24.65 27.86
N ALA A 142 -14.96 25.27 28.70
CA ALA A 142 -14.53 26.37 29.56
C ALA A 142 -13.65 25.83 30.69
N LEU A 143 -12.37 26.21 30.68
CA LEU A 143 -11.38 25.79 31.66
C LEU A 143 -10.88 26.98 32.47
N ASP A 144 -10.72 26.79 33.78
CA ASP A 144 -10.08 27.78 34.65
C ASP A 144 -8.60 27.91 34.28
N GLN A 145 -8.21 29.10 33.81
CA GLN A 145 -6.87 29.32 33.27
C GLN A 145 -5.78 29.27 34.35
N SER A 146 -6.10 29.53 35.62
CA SER A 146 -5.11 29.45 36.69
C SER A 146 -4.69 28.01 37.00
N LYS A 147 -5.51 27.03 36.63
CA LYS A 147 -5.25 25.60 36.87
C LYS A 147 -4.46 24.91 35.76
N ILE A 148 -4.19 25.58 34.65
CA ILE A 148 -3.61 24.95 33.47
C ILE A 148 -2.09 24.91 33.60
N ILE A 149 -1.51 23.70 33.58
CA ILE A 149 -0.07 23.47 33.57
C ILE A 149 0.47 23.55 32.14
N GLU A 150 -0.21 22.90 31.19
CA GLU A 150 0.25 22.80 29.82
C GLU A 150 -0.91 22.92 28.83
N LYS A 151 -0.64 23.56 27.69
CA LYS A 151 -1.48 23.47 26.49
C LYS A 151 -0.61 23.08 25.31
N GLY A 152 -1.08 22.13 24.53
CA GLY A 152 -0.37 21.67 23.35
C GLY A 152 -1.28 21.32 22.19
N ARG A 153 -0.65 20.76 21.17
CA ARG A 153 -1.32 20.18 20.02
C ARG A 153 -0.62 18.89 19.64
N LEU A 154 -1.39 17.94 19.14
CA LEU A 154 -0.80 16.76 18.52
C LEU A 154 -0.19 17.16 17.17
N THR A 155 0.96 16.57 16.85
CA THR A 155 1.65 16.81 15.57
C THR A 155 1.61 15.53 14.75
N PRO A 156 1.69 15.62 13.41
CA PRO A 156 1.70 14.45 12.54
C PRO A 156 2.69 13.40 13.05
N GLY A 157 2.24 12.15 13.08
CA GLY A 157 3.07 11.03 13.51
C GLY A 157 3.28 10.86 15.01
N LYS A 158 2.87 11.81 15.87
CA LYS A 158 3.00 11.66 17.32
C LYS A 158 1.76 11.06 17.95
N MET A 159 1.97 10.25 18.99
CA MET A 159 0.92 9.75 19.86
C MET A 159 0.95 10.47 21.21
N PHE A 160 -0.23 10.70 21.77
CA PHE A 160 -0.41 11.15 23.14
C PHE A 160 -1.18 10.07 23.88
N VAL A 161 -0.59 9.47 24.91
CA VAL A 161 -1.20 8.35 25.64
C VAL A 161 -1.10 8.58 27.14
N VAL A 162 -2.21 8.35 27.83
CA VAL A 162 -2.32 8.33 29.28
C VAL A 162 -2.52 6.89 29.70
N ASP A 163 -1.67 6.42 30.61
CA ASP A 163 -1.80 5.14 31.26
C ASP A 163 -2.53 5.34 32.59
N MET A 164 -3.74 4.78 32.67
CA MET A 164 -4.62 4.93 33.82
C MET A 164 -4.18 4.04 34.99
N GLU A 165 -3.42 2.96 34.74
CA GLU A 165 -2.88 2.10 35.80
C GLU A 165 -1.64 2.74 36.44
N GLN A 166 -0.74 3.29 35.61
CA GLN A 166 0.45 4.00 36.10
C GLN A 166 0.15 5.44 36.56
N GLY A 167 -1.01 5.99 36.18
CA GLY A 167 -1.42 7.36 36.52
C GLY A 167 -0.52 8.42 35.89
N ARG A 168 -0.02 8.19 34.66
CA ARG A 168 0.89 9.13 33.99
C ARG A 168 0.68 9.21 32.48
N ILE A 169 1.13 10.31 31.91
CA ILE A 169 1.25 10.48 30.45
C ILE A 169 2.53 9.77 30.00
N ILE A 170 2.41 8.86 29.04
CA ILE A 170 3.54 8.19 28.39
C ILE A 170 3.97 9.03 27.19
N SER A 171 5.27 9.34 27.10
CA SER A 171 5.81 10.13 26.01
C SER A 171 5.82 9.35 24.68
N ASP A 172 5.66 10.07 23.56
CA ASP A 172 5.75 9.49 22.20
C ASP A 172 7.03 8.67 22.00
N THR A 173 8.16 9.19 22.48
CA THR A 173 9.47 8.53 22.38
C THR A 173 9.49 7.21 23.13
N GLU A 174 8.94 7.17 24.35
CA GLU A 174 8.89 5.96 25.17
C GLU A 174 8.02 4.88 24.53
N ILE A 175 6.82 5.25 24.07
CA ILE A 175 5.90 4.33 23.38
C ILE A 175 6.58 3.72 22.16
N LYS A 176 7.16 4.57 21.30
CA LYS A 176 7.77 4.13 20.06
C LYS A 176 9.01 3.30 20.30
N GLN A 177 9.84 3.65 21.29
CA GLN A 177 11.01 2.85 21.65
C GLN A 177 10.61 1.45 22.13
N GLN A 178 9.57 1.35 22.96
CA GLN A 178 9.06 0.06 23.43
C GLN A 178 8.47 -0.77 22.27
N VAL A 179 7.61 -0.18 21.44
CA VAL A 179 6.96 -0.87 20.33
C VAL A 179 7.97 -1.29 19.26
N CYS A 180 8.84 -0.38 18.83
CA CYS A 180 9.84 -0.66 17.79
C CYS A 180 10.94 -1.60 18.28
N GLY A 181 11.25 -1.61 19.59
CA GLY A 181 12.22 -2.50 20.22
C GLY A 181 11.65 -3.86 20.65
N SER A 182 10.36 -4.11 20.46
CA SER A 182 9.68 -5.34 20.91
C SER A 182 10.19 -6.61 20.21
N LYS A 183 10.65 -6.47 18.96
CA LYS A 183 11.20 -7.55 18.11
C LYS A 183 12.40 -7.05 17.33
N PRO A 184 13.29 -7.95 16.87
CA PRO A 184 14.47 -7.57 16.08
C PRO A 184 14.10 -7.35 14.60
N TYR A 185 13.21 -6.39 14.30
CA TYR A 185 12.71 -6.15 12.94
C TYR A 185 13.82 -5.89 11.92
N GLY A 186 14.86 -5.14 12.30
CA GLY A 186 16.01 -4.87 11.44
C GLY A 186 16.78 -6.14 11.07
N GLU A 187 16.95 -7.07 12.02
CA GLU A 187 17.59 -8.37 11.73
C GLU A 187 16.74 -9.20 10.77
N TRP A 188 15.41 -9.19 10.95
CA TRP A 188 14.50 -9.91 10.07
C TRP A 188 14.55 -9.37 8.65
N ILE A 189 14.43 -8.04 8.48
CA ILE A 189 14.50 -7.39 7.16
C ILE A 189 15.83 -7.71 6.49
N ASN A 190 16.95 -7.50 7.19
CA ASN A 190 18.28 -7.70 6.60
C ASN A 190 18.55 -9.16 6.20
N LYS A 191 17.93 -10.12 6.90
CA LYS A 191 18.13 -11.55 6.65
C LYS A 191 17.17 -12.13 5.61
N TYR A 192 15.91 -11.69 5.59
CA TYR A 192 14.86 -12.35 4.82
C TYR A 192 14.30 -11.50 3.67
N GLN A 193 14.39 -10.17 3.72
CA GLN A 193 13.93 -9.35 2.59
C GLN A 193 14.88 -9.49 1.42
N ILE A 194 14.32 -9.73 0.24
CA ILE A 194 15.07 -9.81 -1.01
C ILE A 194 15.14 -8.41 -1.59
N LYS A 195 16.36 -7.86 -1.73
CA LYS A 195 16.56 -6.59 -2.41
C LYS A 195 16.84 -6.85 -3.89
N LEU A 196 16.06 -6.22 -4.76
CA LEU A 196 16.17 -6.41 -6.21
C LEU A 196 17.58 -6.08 -6.74
N GLU A 197 18.23 -5.07 -6.14
CA GLU A 197 19.60 -4.62 -6.47
C GLU A 197 20.70 -5.63 -6.07
N GLU A 198 20.42 -6.51 -5.10
CA GLU A 198 21.34 -7.54 -4.63
C GLU A 198 21.17 -8.88 -5.36
N LEU A 199 20.14 -9.01 -6.21
CA LEU A 199 19.92 -10.21 -7.01
C LEU A 199 21.04 -10.40 -8.06
N PRO A 200 21.42 -11.66 -8.35
CA PRO A 200 22.39 -11.96 -9.37
C PRO A 200 21.95 -11.45 -10.74
N GLU A 201 22.93 -11.30 -11.64
CA GLU A 201 22.63 -10.95 -13.03
C GLU A 201 21.68 -11.98 -13.67
N PRO A 202 20.75 -11.53 -14.52
CA PRO A 202 19.71 -12.40 -15.04
C PRO A 202 20.31 -13.46 -15.96
N ARG A 203 19.70 -14.65 -15.96
CA ARG A 203 20.14 -15.75 -16.83
C ARG A 203 19.97 -15.41 -18.32
N VAL A 204 18.97 -14.57 -18.62
CA VAL A 204 18.66 -14.08 -19.95
C VAL A 204 18.55 -12.56 -19.88
N VAL A 205 19.25 -11.87 -20.77
CA VAL A 205 19.15 -10.42 -20.93
C VAL A 205 18.24 -10.12 -22.10
N PHE A 206 17.31 -9.17 -21.93
CA PHE A 206 16.50 -8.68 -23.04
C PHE A 206 17.38 -7.94 -24.06
N SER A 207 17.52 -8.48 -25.27
CA SER A 207 18.42 -7.97 -26.31
C SER A 207 17.85 -6.82 -27.15
N GLY A 208 16.74 -6.21 -26.72
CA GLY A 208 16.02 -5.21 -27.51
C GLY A 208 15.24 -5.82 -28.68
N LEU A 209 14.44 -4.99 -29.34
CA LEU A 209 13.65 -5.36 -30.51
C LEU A 209 14.25 -4.70 -31.77
N SER A 210 14.09 -5.35 -32.93
CA SER A 210 14.41 -4.72 -34.22
C SER A 210 13.45 -3.57 -34.50
N GLU A 211 13.86 -2.58 -35.30
CA GLU A 211 13.01 -1.44 -35.67
C GLU A 211 11.66 -1.87 -36.27
N GLU A 212 11.67 -2.90 -37.14
CA GLU A 212 10.45 -3.47 -37.72
C GLU A 212 9.53 -4.08 -36.64
N SER A 213 10.12 -4.75 -35.65
CA SER A 213 9.36 -5.34 -34.54
C SER A 213 8.76 -4.24 -33.66
N ILE A 214 9.53 -3.20 -33.33
CA ILE A 214 9.06 -2.04 -32.56
C ILE A 214 7.85 -1.42 -33.25
N PHE A 215 7.96 -1.15 -34.56
CA PHE A 215 6.86 -0.58 -35.34
C PHE A 215 5.63 -1.48 -35.35
N ARG A 216 5.80 -2.81 -35.50
CA ARG A 216 4.69 -3.76 -35.43
C ARG A 216 4.03 -3.74 -34.04
N TYR A 217 4.79 -3.72 -32.96
CA TYR A 217 4.24 -3.63 -31.61
C TYR A 217 3.50 -2.32 -31.36
N GLN A 218 4.02 -1.19 -31.86
CA GLN A 218 3.32 0.09 -31.82
C GLN A 218 1.96 0.01 -32.51
N GLN A 219 1.87 -0.65 -33.67
CA GLN A 219 0.60 -0.84 -34.38
C GLN A 219 -0.37 -1.76 -33.61
N VAL A 220 0.11 -2.88 -33.09
CA VAL A 220 -0.71 -3.85 -32.34
C VAL A 220 -1.29 -3.20 -31.08
N PHE A 221 -0.48 -2.43 -30.36
CA PHE A 221 -0.88 -1.68 -29.19
C PHE A 221 -1.37 -0.27 -29.53
N GLY A 222 -1.80 0.01 -30.76
CA GLY A 222 -2.52 1.26 -31.08
C GLY A 222 -1.76 2.58 -30.86
N TYR A 223 -0.44 2.57 -30.71
CA TYR A 223 0.36 3.79 -30.57
C TYR A 223 0.28 4.62 -31.84
N SER A 224 -0.12 5.87 -31.69
CA SER A 224 -0.11 6.87 -32.76
C SER A 224 1.20 7.65 -32.76
N ARG A 225 1.42 8.39 -33.85
CA ARG A 225 2.53 9.34 -33.93
C ARG A 225 2.43 10.43 -32.86
N GLU A 226 1.21 10.87 -32.54
CA GLU A 226 0.99 11.88 -31.49
C GLU A 226 1.39 11.35 -30.12
N ASP A 227 1.08 10.08 -29.80
CA ASP A 227 1.51 9.47 -28.54
C ASP A 227 3.03 9.45 -28.41
N ILE A 228 3.74 9.13 -29.49
CA ILE A 228 5.20 9.09 -29.50
C ILE A 228 5.79 10.50 -29.42
N ASP A 229 5.38 11.40 -30.32
CA ASP A 229 5.99 12.72 -30.48
C ASP A 229 5.59 13.70 -29.38
N LEU A 230 4.35 13.65 -28.89
CA LEU A 230 3.80 14.61 -27.93
C LEU A 230 3.80 14.11 -26.49
N VAL A 231 3.78 12.80 -26.24
CA VAL A 231 3.73 12.24 -24.86
C VAL A 231 5.05 11.57 -24.49
N LEU A 232 5.46 10.52 -25.21
CA LEU A 232 6.62 9.73 -24.84
C LEU A 232 7.95 10.47 -25.01
N LYS A 233 8.12 11.24 -26.09
CA LYS A 233 9.36 11.95 -26.37
C LYS A 233 9.69 13.03 -25.31
N PRO A 234 8.76 13.90 -24.88
CA PRO A 234 9.02 14.81 -23.76
C PRO A 234 9.38 14.07 -22.46
N MET A 235 8.68 12.97 -22.13
CA MET A 235 9.01 12.15 -20.95
C MET A 235 10.45 11.63 -20.99
N ALA A 236 10.90 11.16 -22.15
CA ALA A 236 12.24 10.61 -22.32
C ALA A 236 13.35 11.68 -22.33
N VAL A 237 13.10 12.86 -22.92
CA VAL A 237 14.12 13.91 -23.09
C VAL A 237 14.17 14.86 -21.89
N GLU A 238 13.02 15.24 -21.34
CA GLU A 238 12.90 16.26 -20.29
C GLU A 238 12.70 15.64 -18.89
N GLY A 239 12.36 14.36 -18.80
CA GLY A 239 12.05 13.68 -17.54
C GLY A 239 10.76 14.17 -16.89
N LYS A 240 9.82 14.71 -17.69
CA LYS A 240 8.53 15.25 -17.24
C LYS A 240 7.41 14.82 -18.16
N GLU A 241 6.21 14.72 -17.61
CA GLU A 241 5.02 14.49 -18.44
C GLU A 241 4.76 15.66 -19.39
N ALA A 242 4.07 15.38 -20.49
CA ALA A 242 3.73 16.38 -21.47
C ALA A 242 2.67 17.36 -20.94
N ILE A 243 2.92 18.67 -21.09
CA ILE A 243 1.97 19.71 -20.68
C ILE A 243 1.19 20.19 -21.90
N GLY A 244 -0.14 20.15 -21.78
CA GLY A 244 -1.09 20.68 -22.77
C GLY A 244 -1.94 21.83 -22.23
N SER A 245 -2.86 22.32 -23.05
CA SER A 245 -3.87 23.30 -22.66
C SER A 245 -5.18 23.02 -23.39
N MET A 246 -6.26 23.73 -23.03
CA MET A 246 -7.64 23.51 -23.48
C MET A 246 -8.28 22.23 -22.93
N GLY A 247 -9.60 22.12 -23.09
CA GLY A 247 -10.36 20.94 -22.69
C GLY A 247 -10.26 19.81 -23.71
N THR A 248 -10.57 18.59 -23.26
CA THR A 248 -10.64 17.40 -24.11
C THR A 248 -11.91 17.43 -24.97
N ASP A 249 -11.76 17.75 -26.26
CA ASP A 249 -12.87 17.81 -27.25
C ASP A 249 -13.03 16.51 -28.08
N ILE A 250 -12.37 15.43 -27.66
CA ILE A 250 -12.57 14.11 -28.26
C ILE A 250 -13.81 13.43 -27.65
N PRO A 251 -14.54 12.59 -28.42
CA PRO A 251 -15.67 11.85 -27.90
C PRO A 251 -15.24 10.92 -26.75
N LEU A 252 -16.18 10.61 -25.86
CA LEU A 252 -15.99 9.53 -24.88
C LEU A 252 -15.57 8.24 -25.60
N ALA A 253 -14.73 7.43 -24.97
CA ALA A 253 -14.15 6.23 -25.60
C ALA A 253 -15.22 5.31 -26.22
N VAL A 254 -16.36 5.14 -25.55
CA VAL A 254 -17.50 4.34 -26.02
C VAL A 254 -18.22 4.91 -27.25
N LEU A 255 -18.11 6.22 -27.49
CA LEU A 255 -18.70 6.93 -28.64
C LEU A 255 -17.68 7.16 -29.77
N SER A 256 -16.42 6.81 -29.56
CA SER A 256 -15.37 7.00 -30.55
C SER A 256 -15.60 6.08 -31.75
N GLN A 257 -15.39 6.61 -32.95
CA GLN A 257 -15.36 5.82 -34.18
C GLN A 257 -13.98 5.18 -34.43
N LYS A 258 -12.99 5.49 -33.59
CA LYS A 258 -11.63 4.93 -33.64
C LYS A 258 -11.45 3.90 -32.53
N PRO A 259 -10.59 2.87 -32.71
CA PRO A 259 -10.18 1.99 -31.61
C PRO A 259 -9.68 2.80 -30.42
N GLN A 260 -10.04 2.38 -29.21
CA GLN A 260 -9.66 3.06 -27.97
C GLN A 260 -8.98 2.05 -27.04
N HIS A 261 -7.97 2.51 -26.31
CA HIS A 261 -7.35 1.72 -25.25
C HIS A 261 -8.32 1.49 -24.10
N LEU A 262 -8.17 0.35 -23.44
CA LEU A 262 -8.97 0.00 -22.26
C LEU A 262 -8.83 1.07 -21.16
N SER A 263 -7.62 1.61 -20.96
CA SER A 263 -7.35 2.71 -20.03
C SER A 263 -8.19 3.97 -20.28
N SER A 264 -8.66 4.22 -21.51
CA SER A 264 -9.50 5.39 -21.83
C SER A 264 -10.90 5.32 -21.20
N TYR A 265 -11.35 4.13 -20.83
CA TYR A 265 -12.63 3.88 -20.15
C TYR A 265 -12.54 4.12 -18.64
N PHE A 266 -11.35 4.03 -18.06
CA PHE A 266 -11.12 4.30 -16.65
C PHE A 266 -10.82 5.79 -16.44
N LYS A 267 -11.53 6.40 -15.49
CA LYS A 267 -11.32 7.80 -15.10
C LYS A 267 -10.72 7.82 -13.70
N GLN A 268 -9.65 8.59 -13.54
CA GLN A 268 -9.02 8.78 -12.25
C GLN A 268 -10.00 9.49 -11.33
N LEU A 269 -10.28 8.86 -10.19
CA LEU A 269 -11.02 9.52 -9.12
C LEU A 269 -10.12 10.56 -8.47
N PHE A 270 -10.72 11.65 -8.01
CA PHE A 270 -10.01 12.69 -7.28
C PHE A 270 -10.89 13.19 -6.15
N ALA A 271 -10.24 13.57 -5.06
CA ALA A 271 -10.92 14.05 -3.88
C ALA A 271 -11.43 15.48 -4.10
N GLN A 272 -12.64 15.74 -3.64
CA GLN A 272 -13.24 17.07 -3.63
C GLN A 272 -13.98 17.27 -2.31
N VAL A 273 -13.68 18.34 -1.58
CA VAL A 273 -14.32 18.75 -0.33
C VAL A 273 -14.08 17.81 0.87
N THR A 274 -14.34 16.51 0.73
CA THR A 274 -14.36 15.54 1.83
C THR A 274 -12.96 15.32 2.43
N ASN A 275 -11.98 15.06 1.55
CA ASN A 275 -10.56 15.06 1.88
C ASN A 275 -9.74 15.95 0.92
N PRO A 276 -8.64 16.58 1.38
CA PRO A 276 -7.79 17.41 0.52
C PRO A 276 -6.85 16.55 -0.34
N PRO A 277 -6.52 16.99 -1.58
CA PRO A 277 -5.38 16.43 -2.31
C PRO A 277 -4.06 16.89 -1.68
N ILE A 278 -3.00 16.11 -1.89
CA ILE A 278 -1.63 16.37 -1.42
C ILE A 278 -0.82 16.99 -2.57
N ASP A 279 0.11 17.89 -2.27
CA ASP A 279 1.06 18.44 -3.26
C ASP A 279 2.21 17.43 -3.52
N PRO A 280 2.25 16.75 -4.67
CA PRO A 280 3.24 15.70 -4.92
C PRO A 280 4.68 16.23 -5.10
N ILE A 281 4.86 17.56 -5.18
CA ILE A 281 6.17 18.20 -5.33
C ILE A 281 6.64 18.72 -3.98
N ARG A 282 5.81 19.52 -3.29
CA ARG A 282 6.18 20.19 -2.03
C ARG A 282 6.11 19.25 -0.83
N GLU A 283 5.19 18.28 -0.86
CA GLU A 283 4.96 17.32 0.20
C GLU A 283 5.42 15.91 -0.21
N LYS A 284 6.40 15.82 -1.12
CA LYS A 284 6.94 14.53 -1.59
C LYS A 284 7.43 13.62 -0.45
N VAL A 285 7.91 14.20 0.65
CA VAL A 285 8.49 13.48 1.80
C VAL A 285 7.46 12.60 2.53
N VAL A 286 6.16 12.86 2.37
CA VAL A 286 5.09 12.03 2.97
C VAL A 286 4.54 10.96 2.03
N MET A 287 5.05 10.89 0.79
CA MET A 287 4.63 9.96 -0.25
C MET A 287 5.71 8.91 -0.51
N SER A 288 5.27 7.70 -0.88
CA SER A 288 6.17 6.61 -1.27
C SER A 288 5.60 5.86 -2.47
N LEU A 289 6.50 5.35 -3.30
CA LEU A 289 6.21 4.41 -4.40
C LEU A 289 6.91 3.07 -4.17
N ALA A 290 7.46 2.84 -2.97
CA ALA A 290 8.03 1.56 -2.61
C ALA A 290 6.93 0.49 -2.61
N GLY A 291 7.30 -0.73 -2.97
CA GLY A 291 6.37 -1.85 -3.03
C GLY A 291 7.03 -3.15 -2.59
N PHE A 292 6.19 -4.13 -2.25
CA PHE A 292 6.63 -5.44 -1.77
C PHE A 292 5.92 -6.54 -2.54
N MET A 293 6.69 -7.38 -3.24
CA MET A 293 6.14 -8.49 -4.03
C MET A 293 6.34 -9.81 -3.31
N GLY A 294 5.26 -10.58 -3.15
CA GLY A 294 5.27 -11.91 -2.56
C GLY A 294 5.04 -11.96 -1.04
N ALA A 295 4.92 -10.82 -0.37
CA ALA A 295 4.44 -10.79 1.01
C ALA A 295 2.90 -10.76 1.01
N ASN A 296 2.28 -11.83 1.50
CA ASN A 296 0.89 -11.85 1.98
C ASN A 296 0.79 -12.97 3.01
N GLY A 297 1.23 -12.65 4.22
CA GLY A 297 1.29 -13.58 5.34
C GLY A 297 0.08 -13.47 6.26
N ASN A 298 0.20 -14.15 7.40
CA ASN A 298 -0.72 -14.03 8.51
C ASN A 298 -0.60 -12.62 9.14
N LEU A 299 -1.66 -11.81 9.14
CA LEU A 299 -1.63 -10.47 9.73
C LEU A 299 -1.59 -10.51 11.28
N LEU A 300 -2.09 -11.57 11.89
CA LEU A 300 -2.35 -11.61 13.35
C LEU A 300 -1.12 -11.97 14.19
N GLU A 301 -0.03 -12.40 13.56
CA GLU A 301 1.22 -12.74 14.26
C GLU A 301 2.40 -11.94 13.72
N GLU A 302 3.52 -11.96 14.43
CA GLU A 302 4.79 -11.36 14.01
C GLU A 302 5.85 -12.45 13.88
N ALA A 303 6.28 -12.70 12.66
CA ALA A 303 7.25 -13.73 12.33
C ALA A 303 8.27 -13.22 11.30
N ALA A 304 9.51 -13.66 11.43
CA ALA A 304 10.60 -13.18 10.58
C ALA A 304 10.37 -13.41 9.08
N MET A 305 9.70 -14.50 8.70
CA MET A 305 9.40 -14.82 7.31
C MET A 305 8.33 -13.92 6.67
N GLN A 306 7.60 -13.11 7.43
CA GLN A 306 6.59 -12.21 6.87
C GLN A 306 7.18 -11.10 5.99
N CYS A 307 8.43 -10.71 6.27
CA CYS A 307 9.16 -9.76 5.43
C CYS A 307 9.89 -10.44 4.25
N HIS A 308 9.70 -11.75 4.05
CA HIS A 308 10.32 -12.49 2.94
C HIS A 308 9.61 -12.17 1.60
N CYS A 309 9.98 -11.03 1.04
CA CYS A 309 9.42 -10.48 -0.19
C CYS A 309 10.50 -9.75 -0.98
N VAL A 310 10.21 -9.47 -2.25
CA VAL A 310 11.05 -8.59 -3.07
C VAL A 310 10.62 -7.15 -2.82
N GLY A 311 11.49 -6.39 -2.17
CA GLY A 311 11.31 -4.94 -1.99
C GLY A 311 11.74 -4.18 -3.24
N ILE A 312 10.87 -3.31 -3.75
CA ILE A 312 11.15 -2.42 -4.88
C ILE A 312 10.98 -0.96 -4.46
N LYS A 313 11.83 -0.08 -5.01
CA LYS A 313 11.78 1.37 -4.74
C LYS A 313 10.72 2.09 -5.57
N HIS A 314 10.32 1.48 -6.69
CA HIS A 314 9.39 2.06 -7.65
C HIS A 314 8.67 0.94 -8.41
N PRO A 315 7.37 1.11 -8.78
CA PRO A 315 6.62 0.10 -9.55
C PRO A 315 7.06 -0.01 -11.01
N ILE A 316 7.87 0.92 -11.51
CA ILE A 316 8.42 0.89 -12.87
C ILE A 316 9.78 0.24 -12.80
N LEU A 317 9.90 -0.93 -13.44
CA LEU A 317 11.14 -1.70 -13.52
C LEU A 317 11.77 -1.55 -14.90
N THR A 318 13.09 -1.43 -14.93
CA THR A 318 13.88 -1.55 -16.16
C THR A 318 13.83 -2.98 -16.70
N ASN A 319 14.20 -3.16 -17.97
CA ASN A 319 14.28 -4.49 -18.56
C ASN A 319 15.22 -5.42 -17.77
N THR A 320 16.37 -4.92 -17.31
CA THR A 320 17.32 -5.71 -16.53
C THR A 320 16.72 -6.13 -15.18
N GLU A 321 16.09 -5.21 -14.47
CA GLU A 321 15.40 -5.49 -13.19
C GLU A 321 14.28 -6.53 -13.35
N LEU A 322 13.47 -6.41 -14.41
CA LEU A 322 12.44 -7.40 -14.71
C LEU A 322 13.05 -8.79 -15.00
N GLU A 323 14.14 -8.86 -15.74
CA GLU A 323 14.78 -10.15 -16.03
C GLU A 323 15.49 -10.74 -14.79
N LYS A 324 15.99 -9.91 -13.86
CA LYS A 324 16.48 -10.36 -12.55
C LYS A 324 15.35 -11.00 -11.75
N LEU A 325 14.18 -10.35 -11.71
CA LEU A 325 12.99 -10.89 -11.08
C LEU A 325 12.49 -12.17 -11.78
N ARG A 326 12.54 -12.24 -13.12
CA ARG A 326 12.18 -13.45 -13.87
C ARG A 326 13.11 -14.63 -13.58
N SER A 327 14.38 -14.34 -13.29
CA SER A 327 15.40 -15.34 -12.98
C SER A 327 15.51 -15.66 -11.49
N ILE A 328 14.64 -15.10 -10.65
CA ILE A 328 14.72 -15.25 -9.19
C ILE A 328 14.52 -16.72 -8.79
N ASP A 329 15.47 -17.21 -8.00
CA ASP A 329 15.49 -18.58 -7.53
C ASP A 329 16.29 -18.65 -6.22
N THR A 330 15.62 -18.39 -5.11
CA THR A 330 16.21 -18.46 -3.76
C THR A 330 15.93 -19.80 -3.06
N GLY A 331 15.37 -20.77 -3.79
CA GLY A 331 14.89 -22.05 -3.27
C GLY A 331 13.50 -22.00 -2.62
N VAL A 332 13.14 -20.86 -2.01
CA VAL A 332 11.81 -20.62 -1.41
C VAL A 332 11.04 -19.46 -2.06
N PHE A 333 11.69 -18.73 -2.98
CA PHE A 333 11.10 -17.62 -3.71
C PHE A 333 11.45 -17.75 -5.20
N GLN A 334 10.41 -17.93 -6.02
CA GLN A 334 10.50 -18.12 -7.46
C GLN A 334 9.41 -17.32 -8.18
N SER A 335 9.68 -16.96 -9.43
CA SER A 335 8.71 -16.30 -10.29
C SER A 335 8.26 -17.18 -11.45
N LYS A 336 7.01 -16.99 -11.88
CA LYS A 336 6.43 -17.64 -13.04
C LYS A 336 5.97 -16.60 -14.05
N THR A 337 6.42 -16.75 -15.30
CA THR A 337 5.91 -15.92 -16.39
C THR A 337 4.69 -16.58 -17.03
N LEU A 338 3.59 -15.84 -17.10
CA LEU A 338 2.37 -16.23 -17.80
C LEU A 338 2.16 -15.31 -18.99
N GLN A 339 1.90 -15.91 -20.15
CA GLN A 339 1.73 -15.15 -21.37
C GLN A 339 0.28 -14.66 -21.51
N THR A 340 0.10 -13.36 -21.75
CA THR A 340 -1.20 -12.69 -21.86
C THR A 340 -1.63 -12.56 -23.32
N TYR A 341 -1.73 -13.69 -24.02
CA TYR A 341 -2.23 -13.73 -25.40
C TYR A 341 -3.48 -14.60 -25.55
N PHE A 342 -4.30 -14.32 -26.56
CA PHE A 342 -5.40 -15.17 -26.98
C PHE A 342 -5.37 -15.38 -28.50
N ARG A 343 -6.06 -16.43 -28.98
CA ARG A 343 -6.05 -16.76 -30.41
C ARG A 343 -6.90 -15.75 -31.18
N ALA A 344 -6.33 -15.12 -32.20
CA ALA A 344 -6.96 -14.12 -33.07
C ALA A 344 -7.74 -14.77 -34.23
N ASP A 345 -8.59 -15.77 -33.93
CA ASP A 345 -9.31 -16.55 -34.95
C ASP A 345 -10.62 -15.92 -35.43
N GLY A 346 -10.91 -14.68 -35.02
CA GLY A 346 -12.13 -13.95 -35.35
C GLY A 346 -13.41 -14.53 -34.74
N LYS A 347 -13.32 -15.52 -33.85
CA LYS A 347 -14.49 -16.14 -33.24
C LYS A 347 -14.94 -15.40 -31.98
N PRO A 348 -16.27 -15.28 -31.76
CA PRO A 348 -16.79 -14.80 -30.49
C PRO A 348 -16.28 -15.63 -29.32
N GLY A 349 -15.90 -14.95 -28.22
CA GLY A 349 -15.48 -15.60 -26.97
C GLY A 349 -14.03 -16.06 -26.92
N SER A 350 -13.22 -15.86 -27.96
CA SER A 350 -11.79 -16.24 -27.93
C SER A 350 -10.98 -15.50 -26.86
N LEU A 351 -11.27 -14.21 -26.62
CA LEU A 351 -10.70 -13.45 -25.52
C LEU A 351 -11.14 -13.99 -24.15
N ALA A 352 -12.44 -14.26 -23.97
CA ALA A 352 -12.98 -14.79 -22.71
C ALA A 352 -12.31 -16.12 -22.34
N LYS A 353 -12.17 -17.05 -23.30
CA LYS A 353 -11.42 -18.31 -23.12
C LYS A 353 -9.93 -18.07 -22.81
N GLY A 354 -9.34 -17.04 -23.39
CA GLY A 354 -7.97 -16.60 -23.09
C GLY A 354 -7.83 -16.20 -21.62
N ILE A 355 -8.74 -15.34 -21.14
CA ILE A 355 -8.78 -14.87 -19.75
C ILE A 355 -8.98 -16.05 -18.79
N GLU A 356 -9.96 -16.92 -19.05
CA GLU A 356 -10.20 -18.13 -18.23
C GLU A 356 -8.95 -19.02 -18.15
N ARG A 357 -8.24 -19.21 -19.27
CA ARG A 357 -6.98 -19.95 -19.30
C ARG A 357 -5.90 -19.27 -18.47
N LEU A 358 -5.76 -17.95 -18.57
CA LEU A 358 -4.78 -17.18 -17.80
C LEU A 358 -5.06 -17.29 -16.30
N CYS A 359 -6.32 -17.13 -15.87
CA CYS A 359 -6.73 -17.30 -14.48
C CYS A 359 -6.39 -18.70 -13.96
N ARG A 360 -6.67 -19.75 -14.74
CA ARG A 360 -6.28 -21.13 -14.36
C ARG A 360 -4.78 -21.27 -14.21
N TYR A 361 -3.99 -20.78 -15.16
CA TYR A 361 -2.51 -20.86 -15.06
C TYR A 361 -1.95 -20.05 -13.89
N ALA A 362 -2.61 -18.96 -13.50
CA ALA A 362 -2.25 -18.22 -12.29
C ALA A 362 -2.52 -19.04 -11.02
N VAL A 363 -3.68 -19.70 -10.94
CA VAL A 363 -4.00 -20.61 -9.83
C VAL A 363 -2.98 -21.75 -9.76
N ASP A 364 -2.77 -22.45 -10.88
CA ASP A 364 -1.81 -23.56 -10.96
C ASP A 364 -0.40 -23.12 -10.51
N ALA A 365 0.04 -21.92 -10.93
CA ALA A 365 1.34 -21.39 -10.52
C ALA A 365 1.42 -21.08 -9.02
N VAL A 366 0.36 -20.54 -8.40
CA VAL A 366 0.35 -20.30 -6.95
C VAL A 366 0.33 -21.62 -6.19
N GLU A 367 -0.44 -22.62 -6.64
CA GLU A 367 -0.51 -23.95 -6.03
C GLU A 367 0.83 -24.72 -6.15
N ASP A 368 1.56 -24.53 -7.25
CA ASP A 368 2.93 -25.03 -7.44
C ASP A 368 3.96 -24.31 -6.55
N GLY A 369 3.56 -23.23 -5.86
CA GLY A 369 4.39 -22.51 -4.90
C GLY A 369 5.21 -21.37 -5.50
N PHE A 370 4.81 -20.77 -6.64
CA PHE A 370 5.43 -19.53 -7.13
C PHE A 370 4.90 -18.30 -6.40
N GLN A 371 5.79 -17.42 -5.94
CA GLN A 371 5.46 -16.24 -5.13
C GLN A 371 5.21 -14.99 -5.99
N VAL A 372 5.74 -14.97 -7.21
CA VAL A 372 5.60 -13.84 -8.14
C VAL A 372 5.11 -14.32 -9.49
N ILE A 373 4.04 -13.69 -9.98
CA ILE A 373 3.53 -13.92 -11.33
C ILE A 373 3.91 -12.72 -12.21
N ILE A 374 4.61 -13.00 -13.30
CA ILE A 374 4.93 -12.02 -14.34
C ILE A 374 3.95 -12.22 -15.50
N LEU A 375 2.99 -11.31 -15.63
CA LEU A 375 2.12 -11.25 -16.80
C LEU A 375 2.87 -10.61 -17.96
N SER A 376 2.96 -11.30 -19.10
CA SER A 376 3.80 -10.88 -20.23
C SER A 376 3.02 -10.94 -21.53
N ASP A 377 2.96 -9.81 -22.23
CA ASP A 377 2.38 -9.65 -23.56
C ASP A 377 3.43 -9.76 -24.69
N ARG A 378 4.68 -10.10 -24.37
CA ARG A 378 5.80 -10.17 -25.33
C ARG A 378 5.71 -11.32 -26.34
N ALA A 379 4.82 -12.28 -26.13
CA ALA A 379 4.71 -13.50 -26.94
C ALA A 379 3.62 -13.41 -28.03
N LEU A 380 3.61 -12.32 -28.80
CA LEU A 380 2.66 -12.14 -29.91
C LEU A 380 3.21 -12.77 -31.19
N ASP A 381 2.31 -13.34 -32.00
CA ASP A 381 2.61 -13.92 -33.29
C ASP A 381 1.48 -13.69 -34.29
N SER A 382 1.52 -14.35 -35.45
CA SER A 382 0.51 -14.20 -36.50
C SER A 382 -0.89 -14.72 -36.13
N GLU A 383 -0.98 -15.60 -35.13
CA GLU A 383 -2.21 -16.28 -34.70
C GLU A 383 -2.69 -15.82 -33.32
N HIS A 384 -1.86 -15.10 -32.57
CA HIS A 384 -2.11 -14.70 -31.19
C HIS A 384 -2.03 -13.18 -30.99
N ALA A 385 -3.13 -12.60 -30.50
CA ALA A 385 -3.24 -11.20 -30.13
C ALA A 385 -3.06 -11.01 -28.61
N ALA A 386 -2.60 -9.82 -28.21
CA ALA A 386 -2.43 -9.46 -26.80
C ALA A 386 -3.80 -9.33 -26.11
N MET A 387 -3.91 -9.88 -24.91
CA MET A 387 -4.98 -9.47 -23.99
C MET A 387 -4.68 -8.03 -23.53
N PRO A 388 -5.68 -7.14 -23.51
CA PRO A 388 -5.49 -5.80 -22.94
C PRO A 388 -5.00 -5.89 -21.50
N SER A 389 -3.90 -5.19 -21.21
CA SER A 389 -3.27 -5.09 -19.89
C SER A 389 -4.10 -4.31 -18.89
#